data_AF-A0A3D1RKD8-F1
#
_entry.id   AF-A0A3D1RKD8-F1
#
_cell.length_a   1.000
_cell.length_b   1.000
_cell.length_c   1.000
_cell.angle_alpha   90.00
_cell.angle_beta   90.00
_cell.angle_gamma   90.00
#
_symmetry.space_group_name_H-M   'P 1'
#
loop_
_entity.id
_entity.type
_entity.pdbx_description
1 polymer ?
#
loop_
_entity_poly.entity_id
_entity_poly.type
_entity_poly.pdbx_seq_one_letter_code
_entity_poly.pdbx_strand_id
1 'polypeptide(L)'
;MKKNGVISKLKKRKIKYLLITGLDNILMKPIDEVPLGIMIDKGVKSIGKSIKKEDPEEKMGVFCKKNGKVGVIEYSEISKELAKKKKGNELLYADAHLLWNIYRVDDLEKISMKKVKYHLAYKKCNYMNKNGELVVPNKLNAYKFESFIFDFFDILNDMIIYRVDRYKEYAPIKNNVGIDSLESAREKYKKC
;
A
#
# COMPACT_ATOMS: atom_id res chain seq x y z
N MET A 1 -10.10 9.46 -9.20
CA MET A 1 -9.78 10.89 -9.01
C MET A 1 -10.10 11.77 -10.23
N LYS A 2 -9.54 11.50 -11.43
CA LYS A 2 -9.76 12.32 -12.64
C LYS A 2 -11.23 12.48 -13.03
N LYS A 3 -11.97 11.37 -13.19
CA LYS A 3 -13.40 11.37 -13.58
C LYS A 3 -14.28 12.27 -12.69
N ASN A 4 -13.98 12.33 -11.39
CA ASN A 4 -14.78 13.08 -10.41
C ASN A 4 -14.26 14.52 -10.21
N GLY A 5 -13.35 15.01 -11.07
CA GLY A 5 -12.80 16.38 -11.00
C GLY A 5 -11.94 16.66 -9.76
N VAL A 6 -11.49 15.63 -9.02
CA VAL A 6 -10.71 15.80 -7.79
C VAL A 6 -9.38 16.50 -8.06
N ILE A 7 -8.69 16.12 -9.14
CA ILE A 7 -7.40 16.70 -9.51
C ILE A 7 -7.55 18.19 -9.82
N SER A 8 -8.57 18.57 -10.59
CA SER A 8 -8.87 19.97 -10.90
C SER A 8 -9.17 20.80 -9.66
N LYS A 9 -9.90 20.22 -8.68
CA LYS A 9 -10.17 20.87 -7.38
C LYS A 9 -8.88 21.09 -6.58
N LEU A 10 -7.97 20.11 -6.54
CA LEU A 10 -6.66 20.24 -5.88
C LEU A 10 -5.83 21.37 -6.50
N LYS A 11 -5.73 21.40 -7.84
CA LYS A 11 -5.03 22.45 -8.58
C LYS A 11 -5.64 23.84 -8.34
N LYS A 12 -6.98 23.97 -8.40
CA LYS A 12 -7.68 25.24 -8.13
C LYS A 12 -7.40 25.76 -6.71
N ARG A 13 -7.23 24.85 -5.75
CA ARG A 13 -6.87 25.17 -4.35
C ARG A 13 -5.36 25.35 -4.13
N LYS A 14 -4.55 25.31 -5.19
CA LYS A 14 -3.08 25.42 -5.13
C LYS A 14 -2.42 24.38 -4.20
N ILE A 15 -3.05 23.21 -4.06
CA ILE A 15 -2.46 22.09 -3.31
C ILE A 15 -1.30 21.52 -4.13
N LYS A 16 -0.11 21.41 -3.52
CA LYS A 16 1.11 20.93 -4.18
C LYS A 16 1.36 19.44 -3.95
N TYR A 17 0.98 18.95 -2.78
CA TYR A 17 1.26 17.58 -2.32
C TYR A 17 -0.02 16.92 -1.84
N LEU A 18 -0.17 15.63 -2.14
CA LEU A 18 -1.32 14.82 -1.74
C LEU A 18 -0.84 13.54 -1.09
N LEU A 19 -1.23 13.30 0.16
CA LEU A 19 -1.12 11.99 0.79
C LEU A 19 -2.27 11.09 0.34
N ILE A 20 -1.95 9.87 -0.10
CA ILE A 20 -2.90 8.76 -0.25
C ILE A 20 -2.44 7.63 0.67
N THR A 21 -3.35 7.15 1.52
CA THR A 21 -3.02 6.18 2.56
C THR A 21 -4.19 5.25 2.90
N GLY A 22 -3.88 4.14 3.57
CA GLY A 22 -4.86 3.25 4.19
C GLY A 22 -5.43 3.82 5.49
N LEU A 23 -6.63 3.40 5.87
CA LEU A 23 -7.34 3.87 7.07
C LEU A 23 -7.14 2.94 8.29
N ASP A 24 -6.58 1.74 8.08
CA ASP A 24 -6.54 0.67 9.06
C ASP A 24 -5.44 0.82 10.12
N ASN A 25 -4.50 1.75 9.96
CA ASN A 25 -3.36 1.92 10.86
C ASN A 25 -3.55 3.08 11.85
N ILE A 26 -3.74 2.75 13.14
CA ILE A 26 -4.01 3.75 14.20
C ILE A 26 -2.78 4.60 14.56
N LEU A 27 -1.57 4.12 14.29
CA LEU A 27 -0.33 4.85 14.56
C LEU A 27 0.19 5.64 13.36
N MET A 28 -0.54 5.61 12.24
CA MET A 28 -0.17 6.37 11.06
C MET A 28 -0.17 7.86 11.36
N LYS A 29 0.89 8.56 10.93
CA LYS A 29 0.94 10.02 10.90
C LYS A 29 0.37 10.55 9.58
N PRO A 30 -0.85 11.13 9.54
CA PRO A 30 -1.43 11.62 8.29
C PRO A 30 -0.72 12.89 7.79
N ILE A 31 -0.17 13.68 8.70
CA ILE A 31 0.70 14.82 8.38
C ILE A 31 2.04 14.46 9.01
N ASP A 32 3.04 14.22 8.16
CA ASP A 32 4.41 13.99 8.59
C ASP A 32 5.32 14.90 7.78
N GLU A 33 5.83 15.94 8.43
CA GLU A 33 6.65 16.99 7.86
C GLU A 33 8.02 16.50 7.40
N VAL A 34 8.57 15.44 7.99
CA VAL A 34 9.91 14.94 7.65
C VAL A 34 9.97 14.36 6.23
N PRO A 35 9.18 13.33 5.85
CA PRO A 35 9.16 12.83 4.48
C PRO A 35 8.67 13.89 3.48
N LEU A 36 7.76 14.79 3.88
CA LEU A 36 7.36 15.90 3.03
C LEU A 36 8.52 16.87 2.77
N GLY A 37 9.29 17.22 3.80
CA GLY A 37 10.48 18.05 3.70
C GLY A 37 11.55 17.41 2.81
N ILE A 38 11.80 16.11 2.97
CA ILE A 38 12.71 15.34 2.09
C ILE A 38 12.22 15.39 0.64
N MET A 39 10.92 15.22 0.41
CA MET A 39 10.35 15.28 -0.93
C MET A 39 10.53 16.65 -1.59
N ILE A 40 10.37 17.73 -0.81
CA ILE A 40 10.60 19.11 -1.26
C ILE A 40 12.09 19.34 -1.56
N ASP A 41 12.97 19.02 -0.62
CA ASP A 41 14.43 19.21 -0.73
C ASP A 41 15.02 18.46 -1.93
N LYS A 42 14.63 17.19 -2.11
CA LYS A 42 15.12 16.35 -3.21
C LYS A 42 14.40 16.57 -4.54
N GLY A 43 13.32 17.36 -4.55
CA GLY A 43 12.53 17.62 -5.75
C GLY A 43 11.90 16.37 -6.38
N VAL A 44 11.68 15.31 -5.59
CA VAL A 44 11.13 14.04 -6.11
C VAL A 44 9.61 14.10 -6.26
N LYS A 45 9.07 13.27 -7.15
CA LYS A 45 7.61 13.21 -7.44
C LYS A 45 6.78 12.49 -6.40
N SER A 46 7.41 11.60 -5.63
CA SER A 46 6.72 10.79 -4.65
C SER A 46 7.64 10.32 -3.54
N ILE A 47 7.07 10.10 -2.36
CA ILE A 47 7.73 9.41 -1.26
C ILE A 47 6.73 8.43 -0.63
N GLY A 48 7.19 7.22 -0.29
CA GLY A 48 6.37 6.21 0.37
C GLY A 48 7.03 5.75 1.66
N LYS A 49 6.23 5.33 2.64
CA LYS A 49 6.76 4.78 3.89
C LYS A 49 6.87 3.27 3.85
N SER A 50 7.96 2.76 4.41
CA SER A 50 8.15 1.35 4.70
C SER A 50 8.43 1.10 6.18
N ILE A 51 8.20 -0.14 6.62
CA ILE A 51 8.80 -0.69 7.84
C ILE A 51 9.68 -1.86 7.47
N LYS A 52 10.61 -2.20 8.37
CA LYS A 52 11.36 -3.45 8.25
C LYS A 52 10.41 -4.64 8.54
N LYS A 53 10.38 -5.63 7.67
CA LYS A 53 9.78 -6.96 7.93
C LYS A 53 10.59 -7.66 9.01
N GLU A 54 9.91 -8.22 10.00
CA GLU A 54 10.54 -9.04 11.04
C GLU A 54 10.53 -10.53 10.65
N ASP A 55 9.49 -10.96 9.93
CA ASP A 55 9.33 -12.34 9.46
C ASP A 55 9.10 -12.41 7.94
N PRO A 56 9.78 -13.31 7.19
CA PRO A 56 9.51 -13.57 5.77
C PRO A 56 8.03 -13.80 5.42
N GLU A 57 7.28 -14.41 6.32
CA GLU A 57 5.88 -14.85 6.16
C GLU A 57 4.85 -13.76 6.51
N GLU A 58 5.30 -12.58 6.97
CA GLU A 58 4.42 -11.42 7.12
C GLU A 58 3.71 -11.10 5.79
N LYS A 59 2.38 -11.01 5.84
CA LYS A 59 1.48 -10.76 4.69
C LYS A 59 1.47 -9.28 4.31
N MET A 60 2.62 -8.79 3.88
CA MET A 60 2.83 -7.41 3.42
C MET A 60 3.55 -7.39 2.09
N GLY A 61 3.06 -6.56 1.18
CA GLY A 61 3.80 -6.21 -0.03
C GLY A 61 5.12 -5.52 0.31
N VAL A 62 6.17 -5.80 -0.46
CA VAL A 62 7.51 -5.28 -0.24
C VAL A 62 7.95 -4.39 -1.38
N PHE A 63 8.55 -3.24 -1.06
CA PHE A 63 9.21 -2.42 -2.05
C PHE A 63 10.37 -3.16 -2.70
N CYS A 64 10.56 -2.91 -3.98
CA CYS A 64 11.63 -3.49 -4.79
C CYS A 64 12.00 -2.56 -5.94
N LYS A 65 13.08 -2.91 -6.65
CA LYS A 65 13.35 -2.39 -7.99
C LYS A 65 13.01 -3.45 -9.02
N LYS A 66 12.04 -3.16 -9.88
CA LYS A 66 11.70 -3.97 -11.05
C LYS A 66 12.09 -3.20 -12.30
N ASN A 67 13.04 -3.75 -13.09
CA ASN A 67 13.57 -3.09 -14.29
C ASN A 67 14.06 -1.64 -14.03
N GLY A 68 14.79 -1.45 -12.94
CA GLY A 68 15.32 -0.14 -12.53
C GLY A 68 14.30 0.82 -11.91
N LYS A 69 13.01 0.46 -11.88
CA LYS A 69 11.93 1.30 -11.36
C LYS A 69 11.41 0.81 -10.03
N VAL A 70 10.95 1.73 -9.19
CA VAL A 70 10.30 1.40 -7.92
C VAL A 70 9.00 0.66 -8.20
N GLY A 71 8.76 -0.40 -7.44
CA GLY A 71 7.51 -1.14 -7.45
C GLY A 71 7.32 -1.88 -6.13
N VAL A 72 6.19 -2.56 -6.01
CA VAL A 72 5.88 -3.42 -4.87
C VAL A 72 5.59 -4.82 -5.39
N ILE A 73 6.16 -5.82 -4.73
CA ILE A 73 5.80 -7.22 -4.94
C ILE A 73 4.82 -7.58 -3.82
N GLU A 74 3.59 -7.91 -4.17
CA GLU A 74 2.61 -8.32 -3.17
C GLU A 74 2.98 -9.65 -2.51
N TYR A 75 2.55 -9.83 -1.27
CA TYR A 75 2.86 -11.06 -0.51
C TYR A 75 2.28 -12.32 -1.17
N SER A 76 1.20 -12.18 -1.94
CA SER A 76 0.61 -13.25 -2.74
C SER A 76 1.35 -13.53 -4.05
N GLU A 77 2.23 -12.63 -4.48
CA GLU A 77 2.98 -12.72 -5.75
C GLU A 77 4.48 -13.00 -5.55
N ILE A 78 5.01 -12.81 -4.34
CA ILE A 78 6.41 -13.12 -4.02
C ILE A 78 6.62 -14.62 -3.81
N SER A 79 7.68 -15.17 -4.41
CA SER A 79 8.02 -16.58 -4.18
C SER A 79 8.57 -16.79 -2.77
N LYS A 80 8.37 -17.99 -2.20
CA LYS A 80 8.91 -18.35 -0.87
C LYS A 80 10.43 -18.18 -0.80
N GLU A 81 11.12 -18.49 -1.89
CA GLU A 81 12.57 -18.31 -2.01
C GLU A 81 12.97 -16.83 -1.89
N LEU A 82 12.31 -15.96 -2.66
CA LEU A 82 12.59 -14.52 -2.62
C LEU A 82 12.22 -13.90 -1.27
N ALA A 83 11.10 -14.31 -0.69
CA ALA A 83 10.66 -13.83 0.63
C ALA A 83 11.66 -14.17 1.74
N LYS A 84 12.35 -15.32 1.64
CA LYS A 84 13.36 -15.79 2.60
C LYS A 84 14.79 -15.36 2.24
N LYS A 85 15.00 -14.75 1.07
CA LYS A 85 16.32 -14.35 0.59
C LYS A 85 16.93 -13.32 1.54
N LYS A 86 18.17 -13.54 1.97
CA LYS A 86 18.91 -12.67 2.88
C LYS A 86 20.05 -11.92 2.19
N LYS A 87 20.42 -10.78 2.75
CA LYS A 87 21.66 -10.05 2.48
C LYS A 87 22.34 -9.77 3.82
N GLY A 88 23.36 -10.55 4.14
CA GLY A 88 23.90 -10.60 5.51
C GLY A 88 22.87 -11.18 6.48
N ASN A 89 22.64 -10.49 7.60
CA ASN A 89 21.70 -10.91 8.63
C ASN A 89 20.25 -10.43 8.39
N GLU A 90 20.00 -9.66 7.33
CA GLU A 90 18.69 -9.07 7.04
C GLU A 90 18.02 -9.72 5.82
N LEU A 91 16.70 -9.65 5.75
CA LEU A 91 15.96 -9.99 4.54
C LEU A 91 16.35 -9.02 3.42
N LEU A 92 16.59 -9.55 2.23
CA LEU A 92 16.88 -8.73 1.05
C LEU A 92 15.66 -7.87 0.68
N TYR A 93 14.46 -8.44 0.81
CA TYR A 93 13.19 -7.74 0.60
C TYR A 93 12.54 -7.41 1.96
N ALA A 94 13.17 -6.49 2.70
CA ALA A 94 12.74 -6.13 4.05
C ALA A 94 11.79 -4.93 4.12
N ASP A 95 11.67 -4.10 3.08
CA ASP A 95 10.87 -2.87 3.12
C ASP A 95 9.39 -3.15 2.86
N ALA A 96 8.64 -3.44 3.91
CA ALA A 96 7.19 -3.63 3.82
C ALA A 96 6.46 -2.31 3.57
N HIS A 97 5.61 -2.26 2.54
CA HIS A 97 4.86 -1.07 2.17
C HIS A 97 3.73 -0.79 3.16
N LEU A 98 3.65 0.44 3.68
CA LEU A 98 2.61 0.86 4.62
C LEU A 98 1.34 1.43 3.97
N LEU A 99 1.23 1.36 2.64
CA LEU A 99 0.20 2.06 1.86
C LEU A 99 0.20 3.59 2.01
N TRP A 100 1.14 4.19 2.72
CA TRP A 100 1.28 5.63 2.92
C TRP A 100 2.20 6.23 1.85
N ASN A 101 1.68 7.10 0.99
CA ASN A 101 2.44 7.70 -0.12
C ASN A 101 2.03 9.15 -0.38
N ILE A 102 3.00 10.06 -0.43
CA ILE A 102 2.79 11.44 -0.89
C ILE A 102 3.14 11.54 -2.36
N TYR A 103 2.28 12.22 -3.13
CA TYR A 103 2.47 12.53 -4.55
C TYR A 103 2.46 14.03 -4.77
N ARG A 104 3.26 14.50 -5.74
CA ARG A 104 3.12 15.86 -6.27
C ARG A 104 1.86 15.93 -7.13
N VAL A 105 1.02 16.94 -6.88
CA VAL A 105 -0.29 17.08 -7.52
C VAL A 105 -0.19 17.19 -9.04
N ASP A 106 0.87 17.81 -9.55
CA ASP A 106 1.08 17.96 -10.99
C ASP A 106 1.28 16.63 -11.73
N ASP A 107 1.79 15.60 -11.05
CA ASP A 107 1.97 14.27 -11.65
C ASP A 107 0.68 13.44 -11.65
N LEU A 108 -0.35 13.82 -10.90
CA LEU A 108 -1.60 13.06 -10.76
C LEU A 108 -2.35 12.89 -12.08
N GLU A 109 -2.27 13.87 -13.00
CA GLU A 109 -2.88 13.72 -14.33
C GLU A 109 -2.21 12.60 -15.11
N LYS A 110 -0.88 12.60 -15.18
CA LYS A 110 -0.09 11.54 -15.83
C LYS A 110 -0.36 10.18 -15.20
N ILE A 111 -0.37 10.12 -13.86
CA ILE A 111 -0.68 8.91 -13.10
C ILE A 111 -2.06 8.37 -13.47
N SER A 112 -3.08 9.24 -13.50
CA SER A 112 -4.46 8.85 -13.77
C SER A 112 -4.73 8.36 -15.21
N MET A 113 -3.80 8.57 -16.14
CA MET A 113 -3.90 8.11 -17.53
C MET A 113 -3.23 6.76 -17.77
N LYS A 114 -2.42 6.29 -16.82
CA LYS A 114 -1.74 5.00 -16.93
C LYS A 114 -2.77 3.86 -16.86
N LYS A 115 -2.70 2.95 -17.83
CA LYS A 115 -3.38 1.66 -17.73
C LYS A 115 -2.52 0.72 -16.89
N VAL A 116 -3.13 0.08 -15.91
CA VAL A 116 -2.49 -0.92 -15.05
C VAL A 116 -3.15 -2.28 -15.26
N LYS A 117 -2.43 -3.34 -14.91
CA LYS A 117 -2.98 -4.71 -14.99
C LYS A 117 -4.09 -4.89 -13.95
N TYR A 118 -4.95 -5.86 -14.20
CA TYR A 118 -5.81 -6.41 -13.16
C TYR A 118 -5.10 -7.58 -12.49
N HIS A 119 -5.14 -7.59 -11.17
CA HIS A 119 -4.78 -8.71 -10.32
C HIS A 119 -6.03 -9.54 -10.07
N LEU A 120 -5.88 -10.85 -10.22
CA LEU A 120 -6.97 -11.81 -10.09
C LEU A 120 -6.98 -12.39 -8.69
N ALA A 121 -8.13 -12.35 -8.02
CA ALA A 121 -8.37 -13.10 -6.80
C ALA A 121 -9.59 -14.01 -6.98
N TYR A 122 -9.41 -15.32 -6.75
CA TYR A 122 -10.52 -16.26 -6.77
C TYR A 122 -11.17 -16.31 -5.38
N LYS A 123 -12.47 -15.98 -5.32
CA LYS A 123 -13.20 -15.74 -4.07
C LYS A 123 -14.48 -16.57 -4.02
N LYS A 124 -14.93 -16.79 -2.78
CA LYS A 124 -16.27 -17.28 -2.47
C LYS A 124 -17.19 -16.06 -2.35
N CYS A 125 -18.14 -15.93 -3.25
CA CYS A 125 -19.09 -14.82 -3.29
C CYS A 125 -20.51 -15.37 -3.28
N ASN A 126 -21.30 -14.90 -2.32
CA ASN A 126 -22.73 -15.21 -2.29
C ASN A 126 -23.40 -14.64 -3.56
N TYR A 127 -24.38 -15.34 -4.10
CA TYR A 127 -25.09 -14.93 -5.30
C TYR A 127 -26.57 -15.35 -5.22
N MET A 128 -27.41 -14.71 -6.03
CA MET A 128 -28.81 -15.11 -6.19
C MET A 128 -28.92 -16.10 -7.35
N ASN A 129 -29.55 -17.26 -7.12
CA ASN A 129 -29.79 -18.22 -8.19
C ASN A 129 -30.97 -17.78 -9.08
N LYS A 130 -31.27 -18.58 -10.11
CA LYS A 130 -32.37 -18.33 -11.06
C LYS A 130 -33.78 -18.30 -10.42
N ASN A 131 -33.94 -18.86 -9.23
CA ASN A 131 -35.20 -18.87 -8.48
C ASN A 131 -35.32 -17.67 -7.52
N GLY A 132 -34.31 -16.80 -7.49
CA GLY A 132 -34.28 -15.68 -6.54
C GLY A 132 -33.88 -16.10 -5.12
N GLU A 133 -33.17 -17.20 -4.94
CA GLU A 133 -32.71 -17.67 -3.63
C GLU A 133 -31.24 -17.31 -3.40
N LEU A 134 -30.90 -16.89 -2.18
CA LEU A 134 -29.51 -16.60 -1.78
C LEU A 134 -28.72 -17.89 -1.62
N VAL A 135 -27.66 -18.05 -2.41
CA VAL A 135 -26.74 -19.19 -2.33
C VAL A 135 -25.45 -18.76 -1.64
N VAL A 136 -25.08 -19.50 -0.60
CA VAL A 136 -23.77 -19.41 0.07
C VAL A 136 -22.90 -20.58 -0.41
N PRO A 137 -21.98 -20.38 -1.38
CA PRO A 137 -21.30 -21.48 -2.05
C PRO A 137 -20.31 -22.19 -1.13
N ASN A 138 -20.06 -23.49 -1.29
CA ASN A 138 -19.06 -24.23 -0.49
C ASN A 138 -17.65 -24.21 -1.10
N LYS A 139 -17.52 -23.74 -2.35
CA LYS A 139 -16.26 -23.61 -3.10
C LYS A 139 -16.11 -22.18 -3.62
N LEU A 140 -14.90 -21.82 -4.05
CA LEU A 140 -14.66 -20.59 -4.79
C LEU A 140 -15.50 -20.60 -6.07
N ASN A 141 -16.11 -19.46 -6.42
CA ASN A 141 -17.08 -19.37 -7.51
C ASN A 141 -17.03 -18.04 -8.27
N ALA A 142 -16.16 -17.10 -7.89
CA ALA A 142 -16.10 -15.79 -8.51
C ALA A 142 -14.67 -15.27 -8.64
N TYR A 143 -14.38 -14.64 -9.78
CA TYR A 143 -13.16 -13.90 -10.00
C TYR A 143 -13.36 -12.43 -9.63
N LYS A 144 -12.52 -11.94 -8.72
CA LYS A 144 -12.41 -10.52 -8.37
C LYS A 144 -11.20 -9.93 -9.09
N PHE A 145 -11.42 -8.84 -9.81
CA PHE A 145 -10.36 -8.08 -10.48
C PHE A 145 -10.05 -6.83 -9.67
N GLU A 146 -8.79 -6.64 -9.30
CA GLU A 146 -8.34 -5.48 -8.52
C GLU A 146 -7.14 -4.82 -9.23
N SER A 147 -7.01 -3.51 -9.08
CA SER A 147 -5.78 -2.79 -9.46
C SER A 147 -5.18 -2.21 -8.21
N PHE A 148 -3.85 -2.20 -8.11
CA PHE A 148 -3.20 -1.72 -6.90
C PHE A 148 -2.58 -0.34 -7.08
N ILE A 149 -2.58 0.47 -6.02
CA ILE A 149 -2.04 1.84 -6.06
C ILE A 149 -0.55 1.86 -6.45
N PHE A 150 0.19 0.81 -6.08
CA PHE A 150 1.62 0.69 -6.35
C PHE A 150 1.95 0.23 -7.77
N ASP A 151 0.97 -0.22 -8.57
CA ASP A 151 1.19 -0.48 -10.00
C ASP A 151 1.48 0.81 -10.78
N PHE A 152 1.24 1.96 -10.16
CA PHE A 152 1.54 3.29 -10.70
C PHE A 152 2.90 3.83 -10.26
N PHE A 153 3.70 3.10 -9.45
CA PHE A 153 5.00 3.61 -8.99
C PHE A 153 6.05 3.66 -10.09
N ASP A 154 5.90 2.85 -11.13
CA ASP A 154 6.85 2.75 -12.23
C ASP A 154 6.90 4.01 -13.15
N ILE A 155 5.96 4.94 -12.99
CA ILE A 155 5.98 6.27 -13.64
C ILE A 155 6.59 7.35 -12.72
N LEU A 156 6.80 7.01 -11.44
CA LEU A 156 7.41 7.82 -10.39
C LEU A 156 8.88 7.39 -10.20
N ASN A 157 9.65 7.43 -11.31
CA ASN A 157 11.02 6.91 -11.42
C ASN A 157 12.00 7.32 -10.30
N ASP A 158 11.67 8.34 -9.53
CA ASP A 158 12.42 9.01 -8.48
C ASP A 158 11.78 8.87 -7.08
N MET A 159 10.86 7.91 -6.90
CA MET A 159 10.20 7.70 -5.61
C MET A 159 11.19 7.32 -4.51
N ILE A 160 11.17 8.07 -3.42
CA ILE A 160 11.95 7.78 -2.21
C ILE A 160 11.17 6.80 -1.32
N ILE A 161 11.87 5.82 -0.75
CA ILE A 161 11.33 4.92 0.29
C ILE A 161 11.87 5.38 1.64
N TYR A 162 10.99 5.85 2.50
CA TYR A 162 11.31 6.33 3.84
C TYR A 162 10.96 5.26 4.88
N ARG A 163 11.99 4.57 5.39
CA ARG A 163 11.80 3.53 6.40
C ARG A 163 11.57 4.18 7.76
N VAL A 164 10.44 3.87 8.38
CA VAL A 164 10.05 4.35 9.72
C VAL A 164 10.19 3.25 10.77
N ASP A 165 10.16 3.66 12.03
CA ASP A 165 10.11 2.75 13.17
C ASP A 165 8.73 2.08 13.26
N ARG A 166 8.72 0.74 13.18
CA ARG A 166 7.52 -0.10 13.28
C ARG A 166 6.74 0.20 14.56
N TYR A 167 7.42 0.37 15.69
CA TYR A 167 6.77 0.53 16.98
C TYR A 167 6.14 1.92 17.16
N LYS A 168 6.54 2.91 16.36
CA LYS A 168 6.00 4.28 16.41
C LYS A 168 4.92 4.55 15.38
N GLU A 169 4.90 3.81 14.27
CA GLU A 169 4.05 4.16 13.12
C GLU A 169 3.25 2.98 12.53
N TYR A 170 3.26 1.80 13.15
CA TYR A 170 2.55 0.63 12.61
C TYR A 170 1.77 -0.18 13.66
N ALA A 171 0.45 0.00 13.63
CA ALA A 171 -0.53 -0.78 14.36
C ALA A 171 -1.83 -0.89 13.53
N PRO A 172 -1.87 -1.77 12.52
CA PRO A 172 -3.04 -1.95 11.68
C PRO A 172 -4.16 -2.75 12.39
N ILE A 173 -5.40 -2.55 11.93
CA ILE A 173 -6.59 -3.28 12.35
C ILE A 173 -7.16 -4.00 11.12
N LYS A 174 -6.81 -5.27 10.98
CA LYS A 174 -7.16 -6.15 9.84
C LYS A 174 -7.94 -7.40 10.27
N ASN A 175 -7.77 -7.84 11.51
CA ASN A 175 -8.34 -9.06 12.04
C ASN A 175 -9.29 -8.76 13.22
N ASN A 176 -10.24 -9.66 13.47
CA ASN A 176 -11.17 -9.52 14.60
C ASN A 176 -10.46 -9.69 15.96
N VAL A 177 -9.50 -10.62 16.03
CA VAL A 177 -8.74 -10.97 17.24
C VAL A 177 -7.29 -11.31 16.89
N GLY A 178 -6.38 -11.28 17.88
CA GLY A 178 -4.98 -11.65 17.71
C GLY A 178 -4.12 -10.56 17.05
N ILE A 179 -3.14 -10.97 16.23
CA ILE A 179 -2.23 -10.04 15.53
C ILE A 179 -3.03 -9.13 14.60
N ASP A 180 -2.67 -7.84 14.55
CA ASP A 180 -3.33 -6.82 13.73
C ASP A 180 -4.84 -6.74 13.99
N SER A 181 -5.26 -6.89 15.25
CA SER A 181 -6.63 -6.68 15.73
C SER A 181 -6.78 -5.38 16.50
N LEU A 182 -8.03 -4.98 16.77
CA LEU A 182 -8.33 -3.80 17.59
C LEU A 182 -7.62 -3.85 18.95
N GLU A 183 -7.58 -5.02 19.59
CA GLU A 183 -6.92 -5.21 20.88
C GLU A 183 -5.41 -4.97 20.78
N SER A 184 -4.74 -5.65 19.84
CA SER A 184 -3.30 -5.49 19.61
C SER A 184 -2.92 -4.06 19.22
N ALA A 185 -3.78 -3.36 18.47
CA ALA A 185 -3.55 -1.98 18.07
C ALA A 185 -3.68 -1.01 19.25
N ARG A 186 -4.67 -1.22 20.13
CA ARG A 186 -4.84 -0.43 21.36
C ARG A 186 -3.66 -0.61 22.31
N GLU A 187 -3.15 -1.82 22.46
CA GLU A 187 -1.97 -2.08 23.29
C GLU A 187 -0.73 -1.34 22.79
N LYS A 188 -0.48 -1.36 21.48
CA LYS A 188 0.62 -0.60 20.87
C LYS A 188 0.41 0.90 21.06
N TYR A 189 -0.79 1.41 20.78
CA TYR A 189 -1.12 2.83 20.92
C TYR A 189 -0.87 3.38 22.32
N LYS A 190 -1.16 2.61 23.37
CA LYS A 190 -0.92 3.01 24.77
C LYS A 190 0.57 3.09 25.15
N LYS A 191 1.47 2.51 24.34
CA LYS A 191 2.92 2.48 24.58
C LYS A 191 3.68 3.54 23.77
N CYS A 192 2.98 4.28 22.91
CA CYS A 192 3.54 5.32 22.04
C CYS A 192 3.52 6.70 22.69
#